data_AF-A0A7V2XZ99-F1
#
_entry.id   AF-A0A7V2XZ99-F1
#
_cell.length_a   1.000
_cell.length_b   1.000
_cell.length_c   1.000
_cell.angle_alpha   90.00
_cell.angle_beta   90.00
_cell.angle_gamma   90.00
#
_symmetry.space_group_name_H-M   'P 1'
#
loop_
_entity.id
_entity.type
_entity.pdbx_description
1 polymer ?
#
loop_
_entity_poly.entity_id
_entity_poly.type
_entity_poly.pdbx_seq_one_letter_code
_entity_poly.pdbx_strand_id
1 'polypeptide(L)' 'MATEYKVNEMAEKIAQIRKLAEELDEMCGGIQAVKKNIVRLLSSTKMLELNISDVKDLV' A
#
# COMPACT_ATOMS: atom_id res chain seq x y z
N MET A 1 -25.99 8.16 8.54
CA MET A 1 -25.96 7.22 7.41
C MET A 1 -24.57 6.64 7.37
N ALA A 2 -24.39 5.37 7.75
CA ALA A 2 -23.09 4.74 7.66
C ALA A 2 -22.76 4.63 6.16
N THR A 3 -21.81 5.43 5.69
CA THR A 3 -21.19 5.23 4.40
C THR A 3 -20.67 3.79 4.41
N GLU A 4 -21.23 2.93 3.57
CA GLU A 4 -20.72 1.57 3.41
C GLU A 4 -19.28 1.70 2.91
N TYR A 5 -18.33 1.60 3.83
CA TYR A 5 -16.93 1.75 3.51
C TYR A 5 -16.55 0.59 2.58
N LYS A 6 -15.99 0.90 1.41
CA LYS A 6 -15.50 -0.09 0.44
C LYS A 6 -14.19 -0.72 0.92
N VAL A 7 -14.17 -1.26 2.15
CA VAL A 7 -12.98 -1.76 2.85
C VAL A 7 -12.27 -2.84 2.04
N ASN A 8 -13.03 -3.75 1.42
CA ASN A 8 -12.47 -4.79 0.56
C ASN A 8 -11.81 -4.21 -0.70
N GLU A 9 -12.44 -3.24 -1.37
CA GLU A 9 -11.84 -2.58 -2.54
C GLU A 9 -10.58 -1.81 -2.16
N MET A 10 -10.58 -1.13 -1.01
CA MET A 10 -9.39 -0.42 -0.50
C MET A 10 -8.26 -1.41 -0.19
N ALA A 11 -8.55 -2.53 0.49
CA ALA A 11 -7.57 -3.56 0.78
C ALA A 11 -6.92 -4.11 -0.51
N GLU A 12 -7.74 -4.38 -1.53
CA GLU A 12 -7.24 -4.85 -2.83
C GLU A 12 -6.34 -3.81 -3.50
N LYS A 13 -6.74 -2.53 -3.50
CA LYS A 13 -5.95 -1.44 -4.08
C LYS A 13 -4.63 -1.20 -3.34
N ILE A 14 -4.63 -1.29 -2.01
CA ILE A 14 -3.41 -1.18 -1.20
C ILE A 14 -2.45 -2.32 -1.53
N ALA A 15 -2.95 -3.56 -1.66
CA ALA A 15 -2.14 -4.70 -2.07
C ALA A 15 -1.56 -4.53 -3.48
N GLN A 16 -2.33 -3.97 -4.43
CA GLN A 16 -1.84 -3.62 -5.77
C GLN A 16 -0.71 -2.57 -5.72
N ILE A 17 -0.86 -1.53 -4.90
CA ILE A 17 0.19 -0.50 -4.72
C ILE A 17 1.48 -1.12 -4.20
N ARG A 18 1.39 -2.01 -3.21
CA ARG A 18 2.55 -2.71 -2.67
C ARG A 18 3.29 -3.51 -3.76
N LYS A 19 2.56 -4.34 -4.51
CA LYS A 19 3.13 -5.16 -5.59
C LYS A 19 3.84 -4.30 -6.63
N LEU A 20 3.20 -3.21 -7.08
CA LEU A 20 3.79 -2.28 -8.05
C LEU A 20 5.03 -1.58 -7.49
N ALA A 21 5.04 -1.23 -6.19
CA ALA A 21 6.20 -0.63 -5.56
C ALA A 21 7.39 -1.61 -5.45
N GLU A 22 7.13 -2.89 -5.17
CA GLU A 22 8.13 -3.96 -5.18
C GLU A 22 8.69 -4.17 -6.60
N GLU A 23 7.83 -4.23 -7.63
CA GLU A 23 8.25 -4.30 -9.04
C GLU A 23 9.13 -3.10 -9.45
N LEU A 24 8.80 -1.89 -8.99
CA LEU A 24 9.63 -0.71 -9.21
C LEU A 24 11.00 -0.79 -8.54
N ASP A 25 11.14 -1.49 -7.41
CA ASP A 25 12.44 -1.66 -6.74
C ASP A 25 13.35 -2.57 -7.58
N GLU A 26 12.79 -3.64 -8.14
CA GLU A 26 13.48 -4.55 -9.05
C GLU A 26 13.94 -3.84 -10.33
N MET A 27 13.14 -2.90 -10.82
CA MET A 27 13.44 -2.12 -12.03
C MET A 27 14.38 -0.91 -11.79
N CYS A 28 14.60 -0.49 -10.53
CA CYS A 28 15.21 0.83 -10.26
C CYS A 28 16.69 0.97 -10.70
N GLY A 29 17.35 -0.13 -11.07
CA GLY A 29 18.69 -0.11 -11.69
C GLY A 29 19.77 0.56 -10.84
N GLY A 30 19.60 0.62 -9.51
CA GLY A 30 20.55 1.29 -8.60
C GLY A 30 20.40 2.81 -8.48
N ILE A 31 19.35 3.41 -9.07
CA ILE A 31 19.07 4.84 -8.92
C ILE A 31 18.66 5.11 -7.46
N GLN A 32 19.59 5.61 -6.64
CA GLN A 32 19.40 5.80 -5.20
C GLN A 32 18.16 6.65 -4.85
N ALA A 33 17.89 7.70 -5.63
CA ALA A 33 16.73 8.56 -5.40
C ALA A 33 15.41 7.80 -5.56
N VAL A 34 15.33 6.91 -6.57
CA VAL A 34 14.17 6.06 -6.81
C VAL A 34 14.01 5.05 -5.68
N LYS A 35 15.09 4.34 -5.31
CA LYS A 35 15.09 3.38 -4.19
C LYS A 35 14.62 4.01 -2.88
N LYS A 36 15.11 5.20 -2.52
CA LYS A 36 14.67 5.93 -1.31
C LYS A 36 13.18 6.29 -1.35
N ASN A 37 12.65 6.64 -2.52
CA ASN A 37 11.21 6.92 -2.68
C ASN A 37 10.38 5.65 -2.56
N ILE A 38 10.84 4.53 -3.12
CA ILE A 38 10.15 3.24 -3.01
C ILE A 38 10.08 2.77 -1.56
N VAL A 39 11.17 2.89 -0.80
CA VAL A 39 11.17 2.57 0.65
C VAL A 39 10.13 3.41 1.41
N ARG A 40 10.03 4.72 1.13
CA ARG A 40 9.01 5.58 1.73
C ARG A 40 7.59 5.17 1.31
N LEU A 41 7.39 4.86 0.03
CA LEU A 41 6.10 4.40 -0.49
C LEU A 41 5.67 3.11 0.21
N LEU A 42 6.54 2.10 0.27
CA LEU A 42 6.26 0.83 0.95
C LEU A 42 5.93 1.02 2.43
N SER A 43 6.61 1.95 3.11
CA SER A 43 6.33 2.27 4.52
C SER A 43 4.93 2.87 4.69
N SER A 44 4.55 3.83 3.85
CA SER A 44 3.21 4.41 3.86
C SER A 44 2.13 3.40 3.47
N THR A 45 2.38 2.57 2.46
CA THR A 45 1.48 1.49 2.05
C THR A 45 1.27 0.49 3.20
N LYS A 46 2.33 0.16 3.96
CA LYS A 46 2.22 -0.71 5.13
C LYS A 46 1.31 -0.12 6.21
N MET A 47 1.37 1.19 6.45
CA MET A 47 0.46 1.85 7.37
C MET A 47 -1.00 1.76 6.90
N LEU A 48 -1.26 1.92 5.60
CA LEU A 48 -2.61 1.74 5.04
C LEU A 48 -3.11 0.29 5.19
N GLU A 49 -2.25 -0.70 4.99
CA GLU A 49 -2.58 -2.12 5.24
C GLU A 49 -3.06 -2.33 6.69
N LEU A 50 -2.34 -1.76 7.66
CA LEU A 50 -2.70 -1.85 9.08
C LEU A 50 -4.04 -1.14 9.35
N ASN A 51 -4.20 0.11 8.88
CA ASN A 51 -5.42 0.88 9.07
C ASN A 51 -6.65 0.18 8.50
N ILE A 52 -6.53 -0.50 7.36
CA ILE A 52 -7.63 -1.25 6.76
C ILE A 52 -7.86 -2.61 7.42
N SER A 53 -6.80 -3.30 7.86
CA SER A 53 -6.93 -4.57 8.58
C SER A 53 -7.67 -4.38 9.90
N ASP A 54 -7.32 -3.33 10.65
CA ASP A 54 -7.98 -2.98 11.92
C ASP A 54 -9.49 -2.69 11.74
N VAL A 55 -9.87 -2.12 10.59
CA VAL A 55 -11.27 -1.80 10.29
C VAL A 55 -12.01 -3.00 9.71
N LYS A 56 -11.36 -3.88 8.94
CA LYS A 56 -11.98 -5.06 8.33
C LYS A 56 -12.55 -6.02 9.37
N ASP A 57 -11.97 -6.08 10.56
CA ASP A 57 -12.48 -6.90 11.67
C ASP A 57 -13.69 -6.26 12.40
N LEU A 58 -14.10 -5.04 12.02
CA LEU A 58 -15.16 -4.26 12.66
C LEU A 58 -16.39 -4.02 11.75
N VAL A 59 -16.33 -4.36 10.46
CA VAL A 59 -17.41 -4.18 9.48
C VAL A 59 -17.87 -5.47 8.84
#